data_AF-A0A964PDL9-F1
#
_entry.id   AF-A0A964PDL9-F1
#
_cell.length_a   1.000
_cell.length_b   1.000
_cell.length_c   1.000
_cell.angle_alpha   90.00
_cell.angle_beta   90.00
_cell.angle_gamma   90.00
#
_symmetry.space_group_name_H-M   'P 1'
#
loop_
_entity.id
_entity.type
_entity.pdbx_description
1 polymer ?
#
loop_
_entity_poly.entity_id
_entity_poly.type
_entity_poly.pdbx_seq_one_letter_code
_entity_poly.pdbx_strand_id
1 'polypeptide(L)'
;MIRKLLLGLLLLAPLAVYPFLRDTGASNPGPDVPLRPSPLTQDEQLAIACFSLMPGQSFPAVLPWRPLYDLSEQRSKKLEDLAKNKPVEFLEYCLARYEKEVHSYRVIFIKHEKVNEKMRPKEKIRVHFSEKPFSVHFNWIEGRGKALRTLYVEGENDGNLLARPFFDKFPIMTARPDGAEAMSTSRFPVTEFGIYKGAKSTLTAIHEAQSKKTLHLKYEGIHRLEQVGGRLCYKLVRTPYDPPEEKESLNELTIFIDQETLMQVGSILKDTEGKLIAEYFFRDVQVNPTFDAKQFTDKAL
;
A
#
# COMPACT_ATOMS: atom_id res chain seq x y z
N MET A 1 23.10 25.55 48.12
CA MET A 1 24.14 26.26 47.33
C MET A 1 25.47 25.48 47.25
N ILE A 2 25.47 24.14 47.38
CA ILE A 2 26.69 23.28 47.33
C ILE A 2 26.46 22.16 46.30
N ARG A 3 25.97 22.52 45.11
CA ARG A 3 25.81 21.59 43.97
C ARG A 3 26.27 22.18 42.64
N LYS A 4 26.74 23.43 42.63
CA LYS A 4 27.32 24.10 41.45
C LYS A 4 28.85 24.22 41.48
N LEU A 5 29.53 23.67 42.51
CA LEU A 5 30.99 23.72 42.60
C LEU A 5 31.70 22.40 42.21
N LEU A 6 30.97 21.29 42.05
CA LEU A 6 31.55 19.98 41.72
C LEU A 6 31.58 19.66 40.21
N LEU A 7 30.89 20.45 39.38
CA LEU A 7 30.95 20.32 37.92
C LEU A 7 32.17 21.05 37.30
N GLY A 8 32.88 21.88 38.08
CA GLY A 8 34.01 22.67 37.59
C GLY A 8 35.37 21.96 37.66
N LEU A 9 35.49 20.86 38.41
CA LEU A 9 36.80 20.20 38.63
C LEU A 9 37.05 18.96 37.76
N LEU A 10 36.03 18.46 37.05
CA LEU A 10 36.14 17.28 36.17
C LEU A 10 36.52 17.61 34.73
N LEU A 11 36.69 18.89 34.40
CA LEU A 11 37.13 19.38 33.08
C LEU A 11 38.65 19.68 33.00
N LEU A 12 39.44 19.32 34.03
CA LEU A 12 40.88 19.64 34.08
C LEU A 12 41.78 18.44 34.45
N ALA A 13 41.32 17.20 34.25
CA ALA A 13 42.23 16.07 34.23
C ALA A 13 42.71 15.84 32.78
N PRO A 14 44.03 15.85 32.49
CA PRO A 14 44.53 15.60 31.15
C PRO A 14 44.13 14.20 30.69
N LEU A 15 43.66 14.08 29.45
CA LEU A 15 43.27 12.86 28.75
C LEU A 15 44.34 11.74 28.72
N ALA A 16 45.53 11.98 29.28
CA ALA A 16 46.67 11.07 29.27
C ALA A 16 46.57 9.91 30.29
N VAL A 17 45.63 9.92 31.25
CA VAL A 17 45.54 8.86 32.29
C VAL A 17 44.46 7.82 32.01
N TYR A 18 43.59 8.05 31.03
CA TYR A 18 42.52 7.12 30.65
C TYR A 18 42.96 5.71 30.21
N PRO A 19 44.17 5.47 29.64
CA PRO A 19 44.58 4.11 29.24
C PRO A 19 44.88 3.18 30.43
N PHE A 20 45.16 3.70 31.63
CA PHE A 20 45.65 2.90 32.76
C PHE A 20 44.54 2.36 33.68
N LEU A 21 43.28 2.73 33.44
CA LEU A 21 42.13 2.24 34.23
C LEU A 21 41.28 1.20 33.49
N ARG A 22 41.71 0.76 32.29
CA ARG A 22 41.00 -0.29 31.57
C ARG A 22 41.63 -1.64 31.90
N ASP A 23 41.15 -2.22 32.99
CA ASP A 23 41.28 -3.66 33.24
C ASP A 23 40.50 -4.39 32.13
N THR A 24 41.21 -4.81 31.07
CA THR A 24 40.65 -5.67 30.04
C THR A 24 40.91 -7.10 30.45
N GLY A 25 39.90 -7.76 31.00
CA GLY A 25 39.80 -9.22 31.09
C GLY A 25 39.78 -9.85 29.69
N ALA A 26 40.90 -9.79 29.00
CA ALA A 26 41.12 -10.42 27.71
C ALA A 26 41.24 -11.93 27.93
N SER A 27 40.10 -12.61 27.82
CA SER A 27 40.09 -13.97 27.33
C SER A 27 40.68 -13.96 25.92
N ASN A 28 41.72 -14.76 25.69
CA ASN A 28 42.36 -14.91 24.38
C ASN A 28 41.30 -15.15 23.29
N PRO A 29 41.11 -14.23 22.33
CA PRO A 29 40.48 -14.62 21.09
C PRO A 29 41.44 -15.57 20.37
N GLY A 30 40.94 -16.69 19.86
CA GLY A 30 41.68 -17.53 18.93
C GLY A 30 42.18 -16.71 17.73
N PRO A 31 43.07 -17.26 16.88
CA PRO A 31 43.68 -16.50 15.78
C PRO A 31 42.59 -15.78 14.97
N ASP A 32 42.66 -14.45 14.98
CA ASP A 32 41.79 -13.58 14.18
C ASP A 32 41.86 -14.04 12.74
N VAL A 33 40.84 -14.77 12.28
CA VAL A 33 40.61 -14.94 10.86
C VAL A 33 40.23 -13.54 10.38
N PRO A 34 41.05 -12.86 9.56
CA PRO A 34 40.67 -11.55 9.06
C PRO A 34 39.34 -11.73 8.32
N LEU A 35 38.28 -11.11 8.86
CA LEU A 35 37.01 -11.00 8.17
C LEU A 35 37.30 -10.23 6.88
N ARG A 36 37.54 -10.96 5.78
CA ARG A 36 37.59 -10.35 4.46
C ARG A 36 36.21 -9.71 4.26
N PRO A 37 36.13 -8.37 4.13
CA PRO A 37 34.84 -7.77 3.80
C PRO A 37 34.36 -8.41 2.52
N SER A 38 33.11 -8.88 2.53
CA SER A 38 32.50 -9.42 1.31
C SER A 38 32.55 -8.33 0.24
N PRO A 39 32.82 -8.68 -1.03
CA PRO A 39 32.79 -7.69 -2.09
C PRO A 39 31.43 -7.02 -2.10
N LEU A 40 31.43 -5.69 -2.18
CA LEU A 40 30.22 -4.89 -2.23
C LEU A 40 29.35 -5.35 -3.40
N THR A 41 28.06 -5.51 -3.15
CA THR A 41 27.04 -5.72 -4.17
C THR A 41 27.00 -4.53 -5.13
N GLN A 42 26.46 -4.74 -6.33
CA GLN A 42 26.33 -3.66 -7.32
C GLN A 42 25.52 -2.47 -6.77
N ASP A 43 24.47 -2.73 -6.00
CA ASP A 43 23.64 -1.70 -5.36
C ASP A 43 24.45 -0.91 -4.31
N GLU A 44 25.28 -1.58 -3.51
CA GLU A 44 26.16 -0.94 -2.54
C GLU A 44 27.24 -0.08 -3.23
N GLN A 45 27.80 -0.57 -4.34
CA GLN A 45 28.76 0.20 -5.14
C GLN A 45 28.11 1.45 -5.74
N LEU A 46 26.89 1.33 -6.30
CA LEU A 46 26.13 2.46 -6.84
C LEU A 46 25.73 3.46 -5.73
N ALA A 47 25.32 2.97 -4.56
CA ALA A 47 24.99 3.80 -3.40
C ALA A 47 26.22 4.60 -2.93
N ILE A 48 27.40 3.97 -2.83
CA ILE A 48 28.65 4.66 -2.50
C ILE A 48 29.01 5.68 -3.59
N ALA A 49 28.80 5.34 -4.87
CA ALA A 49 29.02 6.26 -5.97
C ALA A 49 28.12 7.50 -5.88
N CYS A 50 26.90 7.40 -5.34
CA CYS A 50 26.01 8.55 -5.11
C CYS A 50 26.59 9.57 -4.12
N PHE A 51 27.45 9.13 -3.19
CA PHE A 51 28.09 9.97 -2.16
C PHE A 51 29.56 10.26 -2.44
N SER A 52 30.06 9.87 -3.62
CA SER A 52 31.43 10.15 -4.03
C SER A 52 31.57 11.62 -4.42
N LEU A 53 31.68 12.48 -3.40
CA LEU A 53 31.94 13.90 -3.57
C LEU A 53 33.39 14.10 -3.99
N MET A 54 33.64 15.00 -4.95
CA MET A 54 35.01 15.45 -5.20
C MET A 54 35.55 16.19 -3.96
N PRO A 55 36.81 15.95 -3.56
CA PRO A 55 37.42 16.69 -2.46
C PRO A 55 37.32 18.20 -2.70
N GLY A 56 36.86 18.96 -1.71
CA GLY A 56 36.84 20.42 -1.74
C GLY A 56 35.53 21.09 -2.21
N GLN A 57 34.44 20.35 -2.45
CA GLN A 57 33.14 20.97 -2.68
C GLN A 57 32.51 21.47 -1.37
N SER A 58 32.13 22.75 -1.34
CA SER A 58 31.27 23.31 -0.29
C SER A 58 29.84 22.81 -0.43
N PHE A 59 29.18 22.53 0.69
CA PHE A 59 27.79 22.10 0.68
C PHE A 59 26.85 23.24 0.25
N PRO A 60 25.84 22.98 -0.61
CA PRO A 60 25.49 21.66 -1.19
C PRO A 60 26.38 21.27 -2.38
N ALA A 61 27.03 20.11 -2.28
CA ALA A 61 27.86 19.56 -3.36
C ALA A 61 27.00 18.95 -4.48
N VAL A 62 27.53 18.90 -5.70
CA VAL A 62 26.83 18.32 -6.86
C VAL A 62 26.83 16.79 -6.73
N LEU A 63 25.65 16.20 -6.49
CA LEU A 63 25.50 14.74 -6.48
C LEU A 63 25.66 14.18 -7.91
N PRO A 64 26.39 13.07 -8.11
CA PRO A 64 26.48 12.43 -9.42
C PRO A 64 25.13 11.80 -9.77
N TRP A 65 24.49 12.30 -10.82
CA TRP A 65 23.14 11.86 -11.21
C TRP A 65 23.10 10.46 -11.84
N ARG A 66 24.18 10.03 -12.51
CA ARG A 66 24.21 8.74 -13.22
C ARG A 66 24.07 7.53 -12.30
N PRO A 67 24.83 7.39 -11.19
CA PRO A 67 24.64 6.28 -10.27
C PRO A 67 23.23 6.24 -9.65
N LEU A 68 22.62 7.39 -9.36
CA LEU A 68 21.24 7.47 -8.88
C LEU A 68 20.25 6.95 -9.94
N TYR A 69 20.45 7.33 -11.21
CA TYR A 69 19.65 6.85 -12.33
C TYR A 69 19.78 5.34 -12.51
N ASP A 70 21.02 4.83 -12.55
CA ASP A 70 21.30 3.41 -12.75
C ASP A 70 20.71 2.54 -11.64
N LEU A 71 20.81 3.00 -10.38
CA LEU A 71 20.19 2.32 -9.23
C LEU A 71 18.66 2.26 -9.36
N SER A 72 18.04 3.36 -9.81
CA SER A 72 16.59 3.42 -10.02
C SER A 72 16.13 2.49 -11.16
N GLU A 73 16.85 2.47 -12.28
CA GLU A 73 16.56 1.61 -13.42
C GLU A 73 16.75 0.14 -13.08
N GLN A 74 17.82 -0.20 -12.36
CA GLN A 74 18.10 -1.59 -11.95
C GLN A 74 16.98 -2.13 -11.07
N ARG A 75 16.49 -1.34 -10.11
CA ARG A 75 15.33 -1.72 -9.29
C ARG A 75 14.08 -1.91 -10.14
N SER A 76 13.80 -0.99 -11.06
CA SER A 76 12.62 -1.07 -11.93
C SER A 76 12.67 -2.30 -12.83
N LYS A 77 13.79 -2.55 -13.51
CA LYS A 77 14.03 -3.75 -14.34
C LYS A 77 13.87 -5.04 -13.54
N LYS A 78 14.43 -5.10 -12.33
CA LYS A 78 14.31 -6.28 -11.45
C LYS A 78 12.85 -6.57 -11.07
N LEU A 79 12.04 -5.54 -10.80
CA LEU A 79 10.62 -5.70 -10.49
C LEU A 79 9.81 -6.09 -11.72
N GLU A 80 10.11 -5.52 -12.89
CA GLU A 80 9.49 -5.92 -14.16
C GLU A 80 9.82 -7.37 -14.53
N ASP A 81 11.09 -7.78 -14.37
CA ASP A 81 11.52 -9.16 -14.58
C ASP A 81 10.82 -10.12 -13.61
N LEU A 82 10.61 -9.71 -12.35
CA LEU A 82 9.84 -10.48 -11.38
C LEU A 82 8.37 -10.60 -11.83
N ALA A 83 7.73 -9.49 -12.22
CA ALA A 83 6.36 -9.49 -12.71
C ALA A 83 6.19 -10.38 -13.96
N LYS A 84 7.17 -10.37 -14.87
CA LYS A 84 7.15 -11.14 -16.11
C LYS A 84 7.37 -12.63 -15.90
N ASN A 85 8.38 -13.00 -15.11
CA ASN A 85 8.82 -14.39 -14.99
C ASN A 85 8.15 -15.12 -13.82
N LYS A 86 7.80 -14.39 -12.76
CA LYS A 86 7.25 -14.92 -11.50
C LYS A 86 6.11 -14.00 -11.00
N PRO A 87 5.00 -13.86 -11.76
CA PRO A 87 3.95 -12.90 -11.46
C PRO A 87 3.29 -13.09 -10.09
N VAL A 88 3.20 -14.34 -9.59
CA VAL A 88 2.65 -14.62 -8.26
C VAL A 88 3.59 -14.10 -7.17
N GLU A 89 4.90 -14.38 -7.26
CA GLU A 89 5.92 -13.88 -6.32
C GLU A 89 5.98 -12.34 -6.34
N PHE A 90 5.76 -11.72 -7.51
CA PHE A 90 5.65 -10.27 -7.63
C PHE A 90 4.45 -9.70 -6.83
N LEU A 91 3.28 -10.33 -6.94
CA LEU A 91 2.08 -9.89 -6.21
C LEU A 91 2.24 -10.11 -4.69
N GLU A 92 2.83 -11.23 -4.26
CA GLU A 92 3.19 -11.48 -2.86
C GLU A 92 4.12 -10.41 -2.32
N TYR A 93 5.17 -10.05 -3.08
CA TYR A 93 6.10 -9.00 -2.71
C TYR A 93 5.40 -7.64 -2.52
N CYS A 94 4.49 -7.29 -3.44
CA CYS A 94 3.70 -6.06 -3.36
C CYS A 94 2.81 -6.03 -2.11
N LEU A 95 2.12 -7.14 -1.81
CA LEU A 95 1.25 -7.25 -0.64
C LEU A 95 2.05 -7.19 0.68
N ALA A 96 3.17 -7.90 0.75
CA ALA A 96 4.05 -7.90 1.93
C ALA A 96 4.68 -6.52 2.19
N ARG A 97 4.94 -5.74 1.12
CA ARG A 97 5.38 -4.34 1.26
C ARG A 97 4.27 -3.47 1.83
N TYR A 98 3.04 -3.60 1.33
CA TYR A 98 1.89 -2.87 1.85
C TYR A 98 1.76 -3.08 3.36
N GLU A 99 1.77 -4.33 3.84
CA GLU A 99 1.59 -4.66 5.27
C GLU A 99 2.61 -3.96 6.20
N LYS A 100 3.83 -3.76 5.70
CA LYS A 100 4.92 -3.15 6.47
C LYS A 100 4.84 -1.63 6.49
N GLU A 101 4.37 -1.03 5.40
CA GLU A 101 4.55 0.41 5.18
C GLU A 101 3.25 1.21 5.24
N VAL A 102 2.09 0.58 5.07
CA VAL A 102 0.80 1.27 5.01
C VAL A 102 -0.01 1.02 6.27
N HIS A 103 -0.42 2.10 6.92
CA HIS A 103 -1.28 2.09 8.10
C HIS A 103 -2.55 2.88 7.89
N SER A 104 -2.50 3.88 7.01
CA SER A 104 -3.65 4.66 6.59
C SER A 104 -3.44 5.24 5.20
N TYR A 105 -4.51 5.67 4.55
CA TYR A 105 -4.39 6.48 3.34
C TYR A 105 -5.62 7.35 3.09
N ARG A 106 -5.41 8.40 2.30
CA ARG A 106 -6.48 9.14 1.63
C ARG A 106 -6.42 8.83 0.15
N VAL A 107 -7.58 8.66 -0.48
CA VAL A 107 -7.66 8.33 -1.91
C VAL A 107 -8.97 8.82 -2.53
N ILE A 108 -8.98 9.03 -3.84
CA ILE A 108 -10.20 9.09 -4.63
C ILE A 108 -10.48 7.70 -5.20
N PHE A 109 -11.48 7.04 -4.64
CA PHE A 109 -11.93 5.74 -5.10
C PHE A 109 -12.94 5.90 -6.22
N ILE A 110 -12.66 5.29 -7.36
CA ILE A 110 -13.54 5.22 -8.51
C ILE A 110 -14.13 3.82 -8.54
N LYS A 111 -15.46 3.73 -8.48
CA LYS A 111 -16.19 2.48 -8.35
C LYS A 111 -17.26 2.40 -9.44
N HIS A 112 -17.30 1.31 -10.19
CA HIS A 112 -18.36 1.05 -11.16
C HIS A 112 -18.61 -0.44 -11.24
N GLU A 113 -19.80 -0.89 -10.85
CA GLU A 113 -20.08 -2.32 -10.68
C GLU A 113 -21.53 -2.68 -10.96
N LYS A 114 -21.72 -3.95 -11.29
CA LYS A 114 -23.01 -4.61 -11.40
C LYS A 114 -23.47 -5.05 -10.01
N VAL A 115 -24.63 -4.58 -9.59
CA VAL A 115 -25.28 -4.99 -8.32
C VAL A 115 -26.72 -5.38 -8.64
N ASN A 116 -27.16 -6.56 -8.18
CA ASN A 116 -28.48 -7.11 -8.51
C ASN A 116 -28.75 -7.09 -10.02
N GLU A 117 -27.78 -7.61 -10.78
CA GLU A 117 -27.78 -7.72 -12.24
C GLU A 117 -27.76 -6.40 -13.03
N LYS A 118 -27.73 -5.25 -12.35
CA LYS A 118 -27.77 -3.93 -13.00
C LYS A 118 -26.45 -3.19 -12.80
N MET A 119 -25.90 -2.66 -13.89
CA MET A 119 -24.78 -1.72 -13.81
C MET A 119 -25.24 -0.43 -13.13
N ARG A 120 -24.62 -0.11 -12.01
CA ARG A 120 -24.87 1.13 -11.27
C ARG A 120 -24.17 2.31 -11.96
N PRO A 121 -24.58 3.56 -11.72
CA PRO A 121 -23.78 4.72 -12.11
C PRO A 121 -22.37 4.63 -11.54
N LYS A 122 -21.39 5.12 -12.29
CA LYS A 122 -20.01 5.24 -11.82
C LYS A 122 -19.92 6.22 -10.66
N GLU A 123 -19.32 5.78 -9.56
CA GLU A 123 -19.15 6.54 -8.33
C GLU A 123 -17.71 7.05 -8.22
N LYS A 124 -17.58 8.25 -7.64
CA LYS A 124 -16.30 8.85 -7.27
C LYS A 124 -16.37 9.28 -5.83
N ILE A 125 -15.54 8.67 -5.00
CA ILE A 125 -15.65 8.72 -3.55
C ILE A 125 -14.32 9.19 -2.99
N ARG A 126 -14.33 10.25 -2.18
CA ARG A 126 -13.18 10.58 -1.34
C ARG A 126 -13.19 9.65 -0.15
N VAL A 127 -12.10 8.93 0.05
CA VAL A 127 -11.97 7.95 1.11
C VAL A 127 -10.85 8.36 2.07
N HIS A 128 -11.14 8.25 3.35
CA HIS A 128 -10.14 8.22 4.41
C HIS A 128 -10.19 6.83 5.03
N PHE A 129 -9.04 6.16 5.08
CA PHE A 129 -8.92 4.78 5.52
C PHE A 129 -7.84 4.65 6.59
N SER A 130 -8.09 3.83 7.60
CA SER A 130 -7.12 3.42 8.63
C SER A 130 -7.18 1.92 8.83
N GLU A 131 -6.03 1.25 8.95
CA GLU A 131 -5.95 -0.19 9.24
C GLU A 131 -6.29 -0.51 10.70
N LYS A 132 -5.93 0.38 11.63
CA LYS A 132 -6.06 0.14 13.08
C LYS A 132 -6.55 1.39 13.85
N PRO A 133 -7.76 1.34 14.44
CA PRO A 133 -8.80 0.35 14.16
C PRO A 133 -9.18 0.39 12.67
N PHE A 134 -9.68 -0.72 12.12
CA PHE A 134 -10.12 -0.76 10.73
C PHE A 134 -11.25 0.26 10.55
N SER A 135 -10.98 1.32 9.82
CA SER A 135 -11.87 2.48 9.73
C SER A 135 -11.98 2.96 8.29
N VAL A 136 -13.21 3.16 7.85
CA VAL A 136 -13.53 3.55 6.48
C VAL A 136 -14.51 4.72 6.52
N HIS A 137 -14.06 5.88 6.07
CA HIS A 137 -14.91 7.04 5.88
C HIS A 137 -15.03 7.35 4.39
N PHE A 138 -16.25 7.24 3.85
CA PHE A 138 -16.57 7.59 2.49
C PHE A 138 -17.27 8.94 2.44
N ASN A 139 -16.90 9.74 1.45
CA ASN A 139 -17.56 11.00 1.12
C ASN A 139 -17.74 11.06 -0.40
N TRP A 140 -18.98 10.87 -0.87
CA TRP A 140 -19.27 10.80 -2.30
C TRP A 140 -19.16 12.18 -2.96
N ILE A 141 -18.38 12.24 -4.05
CA ILE A 141 -18.24 13.41 -4.90
C ILE A 141 -19.23 13.33 -6.07
N GLU A 142 -19.29 12.18 -6.74
CA GLU A 142 -20.15 11.92 -7.90
C GLU A 142 -20.77 10.52 -7.81
N GLY A 143 -21.90 10.31 -8.50
CA GLY A 143 -22.58 9.00 -8.58
C GLY A 143 -23.27 8.53 -7.29
N ARG A 144 -23.42 9.41 -6.29
CA ARG A 144 -24.00 9.05 -4.99
C ARG A 144 -25.41 8.46 -5.09
N GLY A 145 -25.69 7.51 -4.20
CA GLY A 145 -27.04 7.05 -3.91
C GLY A 145 -27.73 7.95 -2.88
N LYS A 146 -28.30 7.32 -1.84
CA LYS A 146 -29.05 8.01 -0.78
C LYS A 146 -28.16 8.66 0.29
N ALA A 147 -26.89 8.26 0.41
CA ALA A 147 -25.95 8.76 1.41
C ALA A 147 -24.94 9.74 0.80
N LEU A 148 -24.60 10.79 1.55
CA LEU A 148 -23.51 11.72 1.27
C LEU A 148 -22.19 11.23 1.80
N ARG A 149 -22.24 10.68 3.02
CA ARG A 149 -21.09 10.19 3.75
C ARG A 149 -21.46 8.94 4.52
N THR A 150 -20.51 8.04 4.67
CA THR A 150 -20.67 6.87 5.52
C THR A 150 -19.41 6.64 6.32
N LEU A 151 -19.56 6.15 7.54
CA LEU A 151 -18.47 5.85 8.45
C LEU A 151 -18.64 4.43 9.00
N TYR A 152 -17.59 3.64 8.86
CA TYR A 152 -17.43 2.37 9.55
C TYR A 152 -16.17 2.45 10.41
N VAL A 153 -16.26 2.01 11.67
CA VAL A 153 -15.13 1.85 12.57
C VAL A 153 -15.31 0.51 13.29
N GLU A 154 -14.36 -0.39 13.09
CA GLU A 154 -14.36 -1.72 13.70
C GLU A 154 -14.35 -1.61 15.22
N GLY A 155 -15.26 -2.33 15.88
CA GLY A 155 -15.41 -2.30 17.34
C GLY A 155 -16.22 -1.12 17.89
N GLU A 156 -16.73 -0.22 17.05
CA GLU A 156 -17.60 0.90 17.45
C GLU A 156 -19.01 0.78 16.84
N ASN A 157 -19.95 1.63 17.30
CA ASN A 157 -21.31 1.75 16.77
C ASN A 157 -22.09 0.42 16.71
N ASP A 158 -21.87 -0.47 17.68
CA ASP A 158 -22.42 -1.83 17.72
C ASP A 158 -22.13 -2.64 16.44
N GLY A 159 -20.99 -2.38 15.80
CA GLY A 159 -20.58 -3.00 14.53
C GLY A 159 -21.33 -2.47 13.30
N ASN A 160 -22.12 -1.40 13.44
CA ASN A 160 -22.90 -0.83 12.34
C ASN A 160 -22.14 0.24 11.55
N LEU A 161 -22.53 0.38 10.29
CA LEU A 161 -22.21 1.52 9.46
C LEU A 161 -23.11 2.70 9.84
N LEU A 162 -22.51 3.88 9.99
CA LEU A 162 -23.22 5.14 10.10
C LEU A 162 -23.34 5.78 8.70
N ALA A 163 -24.50 6.34 8.37
CA ALA A 163 -24.75 6.98 7.09
C ALA A 163 -25.40 8.36 7.27
N ARG A 164 -24.78 9.40 6.69
CA ARG A 164 -25.38 10.73 6.52
C ARG A 164 -26.21 10.73 5.23
N PRO A 165 -27.55 10.82 5.30
CA PRO A 165 -28.38 10.88 4.11
C PRO A 165 -28.21 12.19 3.33
N PHE A 166 -28.63 12.20 2.06
CA PHE A 166 -28.59 13.37 1.17
C PHE A 166 -29.25 14.62 1.74
N PHE A 167 -30.31 14.45 2.53
CA PHE A 167 -30.95 15.55 3.21
C PHE A 167 -30.30 15.75 4.57
N ASP A 168 -29.37 16.71 4.67
CA ASP A 168 -28.55 16.97 5.87
C ASP A 168 -29.34 17.22 7.18
N LYS A 169 -30.64 17.53 7.08
CA LYS A 169 -31.53 17.68 8.25
C LYS A 169 -31.99 16.35 8.85
N PHE A 170 -31.84 15.24 8.14
CA PHE A 170 -32.19 13.92 8.67
C PHE A 170 -31.11 13.43 9.64
N PRO A 171 -31.51 12.63 10.65
CA PRO A 171 -30.58 12.03 11.58
C PRO A 171 -29.61 11.09 10.83
N ILE A 172 -28.46 10.84 11.45
CA ILE A 172 -27.55 9.78 11.01
C ILE A 172 -28.31 8.46 11.08
N MET A 173 -28.29 7.71 10.00
CA MET A 173 -28.90 6.38 9.93
C MET A 173 -27.84 5.33 10.26
N THR A 174 -28.28 4.23 10.90
CA THR A 174 -27.45 3.07 11.16
C THR A 174 -27.87 1.93 10.24
N ALA A 175 -26.89 1.22 9.69
CA ALA A 175 -27.13 0.04 8.87
C ALA A 175 -26.08 -1.03 9.17
N ARG A 176 -26.50 -2.30 9.16
CA ARG A 176 -25.54 -3.40 9.24
C ARG A 176 -24.70 -3.46 7.96
N PRO A 177 -23.35 -3.59 8.04
CA PRO A 177 -22.49 -3.68 6.86
C PRO A 177 -22.85 -4.80 5.89
N ASP A 178 -23.30 -5.94 6.43
CA ASP A 178 -23.70 -7.16 5.73
C ASP A 178 -25.22 -7.22 5.45
N GLY A 179 -25.98 -6.20 5.88
CA GLY A 179 -27.43 -6.17 5.75
C GLY A 179 -27.89 -5.92 4.32
N ALA A 180 -29.13 -6.35 4.00
CA ALA A 180 -29.72 -6.21 2.68
C ALA A 180 -29.72 -4.76 2.16
N GLU A 181 -29.88 -3.76 3.03
CA GLU A 181 -29.83 -2.35 2.64
C GLU A 181 -28.43 -1.96 2.13
N ALA A 182 -27.37 -2.26 2.88
CA ALA A 182 -25.99 -1.97 2.47
C ALA A 182 -25.61 -2.76 1.20
N MET A 183 -25.91 -4.05 1.19
CA MET A 183 -25.61 -4.95 0.06
C MET A 183 -26.44 -4.66 -1.20
N SER A 184 -27.56 -3.93 -1.09
CA SER A 184 -28.30 -3.46 -2.28
C SER A 184 -27.52 -2.42 -3.11
N THR A 185 -26.46 -1.85 -2.54
CA THR A 185 -25.64 -0.79 -3.15
C THR A 185 -24.23 -1.23 -3.50
N SER A 186 -23.79 -2.39 -3.02
CA SER A 186 -22.40 -2.82 -3.17
C SER A 186 -22.27 -4.32 -3.36
N ARG A 187 -21.30 -4.77 -4.18
CA ARG A 187 -20.93 -6.20 -4.32
C ARG A 187 -20.35 -6.77 -3.02
N PHE A 188 -19.67 -5.93 -2.24
CA PHE A 188 -19.03 -6.30 -0.99
C PHE A 188 -19.42 -5.33 0.14
N PRO A 189 -19.51 -5.82 1.39
CA PRO A 189 -19.72 -4.96 2.54
C PRO A 189 -18.52 -4.03 2.74
N VAL A 190 -18.74 -2.90 3.42
CA VAL A 190 -17.66 -1.93 3.73
C VAL A 190 -16.52 -2.55 4.54
N THR A 191 -16.80 -3.62 5.29
CA THR A 191 -15.80 -4.40 6.03
C THR A 191 -14.75 -5.02 5.13
N GLU A 192 -15.04 -5.27 3.85
CA GLU A 192 -14.07 -5.80 2.87
C GLU A 192 -13.37 -4.70 2.06
N PHE A 193 -13.62 -3.42 2.38
CA PHE A 193 -12.99 -2.33 1.67
C PHE A 193 -11.49 -2.24 1.96
N GLY A 194 -10.73 -1.91 0.91
CA GLY A 194 -9.38 -1.41 1.01
C GLY A 194 -8.43 -2.07 0.01
N ILE A 195 -7.36 -1.35 -0.32
CA ILE A 195 -6.31 -1.81 -1.24
C ILE A 195 -5.75 -3.16 -0.78
N TYR A 196 -5.47 -3.31 0.53
CA TYR A 196 -4.97 -4.56 1.09
C TYR A 196 -5.95 -5.73 0.97
N LYS A 197 -7.20 -5.55 1.42
CA LYS A 197 -8.19 -6.64 1.39
C LYS A 197 -8.49 -7.08 -0.04
N GLY A 198 -8.60 -6.14 -0.98
CA GLY A 198 -8.75 -6.44 -2.40
C GLY A 198 -7.56 -7.19 -3.00
N ALA A 199 -6.34 -6.74 -2.70
CA ALA A 199 -5.11 -7.40 -3.18
C ALA A 199 -4.93 -8.80 -2.55
N LYS A 200 -5.22 -8.93 -1.26
CA LYS A 200 -5.18 -10.21 -0.54
C LYS A 200 -6.20 -11.20 -1.09
N SER A 201 -7.45 -10.78 -1.27
CA SER A 201 -8.49 -11.62 -1.87
C SER A 201 -8.10 -12.09 -3.28
N THR A 202 -7.55 -11.18 -4.08
CA THR A 202 -7.02 -11.49 -5.42
C THR A 202 -5.91 -12.55 -5.34
N LEU A 203 -4.96 -12.38 -4.43
CA LEU A 203 -3.83 -13.30 -4.27
C LEU A 203 -4.26 -14.67 -3.72
N THR A 204 -5.20 -14.71 -2.78
CA THR A 204 -5.82 -15.95 -2.29
C THR A 204 -6.46 -16.72 -3.45
N ALA A 205 -7.27 -16.06 -4.28
CA ALA A 205 -7.90 -16.70 -5.44
C ALA A 205 -6.86 -17.17 -6.48
N ILE A 206 -5.72 -16.49 -6.59
CA ILE A 206 -4.60 -16.90 -7.46
C ILE A 206 -3.93 -18.16 -6.92
N HIS A 207 -3.64 -18.23 -5.62
CA HIS A 207 -3.05 -19.42 -4.99
C HIS A 207 -3.96 -20.63 -5.08
N GLU A 208 -5.26 -20.45 -4.86
CA GLU A 208 -6.24 -21.52 -5.03
C GLU A 208 -6.21 -22.10 -6.46
N ALA A 209 -6.24 -21.24 -7.48
CA ALA A 209 -6.12 -21.69 -8.87
C ALA A 209 -4.75 -22.34 -9.17
N GLN A 210 -3.67 -21.81 -8.58
CA GLN A 210 -2.32 -22.38 -8.75
C GLN A 210 -2.24 -23.79 -8.17
N SER A 211 -2.78 -24.01 -6.96
CA SER A 211 -2.84 -25.34 -6.32
C SER A 211 -3.66 -26.35 -7.12
N LYS A 212 -4.72 -25.88 -7.79
CA LYS A 212 -5.56 -26.67 -8.70
C LYS A 212 -4.96 -26.84 -10.10
N LYS A 213 -3.84 -26.18 -10.39
CA LYS A 213 -3.19 -26.12 -11.72
C LYS A 213 -4.09 -25.52 -12.81
N THR A 214 -5.00 -24.63 -12.44
CA THR A 214 -5.92 -23.92 -13.35
C THR A 214 -5.64 -22.42 -13.44
N LEU A 215 -4.48 -21.97 -12.93
CA LEU A 215 -4.09 -20.57 -12.98
C LEU A 215 -3.57 -20.18 -14.38
N HIS A 216 -4.29 -19.27 -15.02
CA HIS A 216 -3.85 -18.58 -16.24
C HIS A 216 -3.58 -17.11 -15.94
N LEU A 217 -2.35 -16.77 -15.55
CA LEU A 217 -1.95 -15.40 -15.22
C LEU A 217 -0.81 -14.94 -16.14
N LYS A 218 -0.98 -13.77 -16.76
CA LYS A 218 0.01 -13.19 -17.69
C LYS A 218 0.34 -11.76 -17.31
N TYR A 219 1.60 -11.40 -17.44
CA TYR A 219 2.05 -10.01 -17.40
C TYR A 219 1.96 -9.39 -18.81
N GLU A 220 1.35 -8.21 -18.92
CA GLU A 220 1.11 -7.50 -20.18
C GLU A 220 1.92 -6.20 -20.32
N GLY A 221 2.97 -6.02 -19.52
CA GLY A 221 3.81 -4.83 -19.58
C GLY A 221 3.38 -3.71 -18.65
N ILE A 222 4.00 -2.54 -18.84
CA ILE A 222 3.71 -1.31 -18.10
C ILE A 222 2.71 -0.48 -18.92
N HIS A 223 1.63 -0.05 -18.27
CA HIS A 223 0.57 0.75 -18.90
C HIS A 223 0.38 2.06 -18.15
N ARG A 224 0.16 3.16 -18.88
CA ARG A 224 -0.27 4.44 -18.30
C ARG A 224 -1.78 4.43 -18.14
N LEU A 225 -2.28 4.72 -16.94
CA LEU A 225 -3.71 4.69 -16.63
C LEU A 225 -4.25 6.05 -16.20
N GLU A 226 -5.12 6.63 -17.01
CA GLU A 226 -5.78 7.91 -16.71
C GLU A 226 -6.70 7.82 -15.48
N GLN A 227 -7.30 6.66 -15.24
CA GLN A 227 -8.19 6.39 -14.12
C GLN A 227 -7.49 6.56 -12.76
N VAL A 228 -6.17 6.40 -12.70
CA VAL A 228 -5.36 6.59 -11.49
C VAL A 228 -4.47 7.84 -11.57
N GLY A 229 -4.84 8.81 -12.42
CA GLY A 229 -4.11 10.09 -12.56
C GLY A 229 -2.89 10.01 -13.47
N GLY A 230 -2.92 9.14 -14.49
CA GLY A 230 -1.86 9.03 -15.48
C GLY A 230 -0.61 8.31 -14.98
N ARG A 231 -0.73 7.54 -13.89
CA ARG A 231 0.38 6.77 -13.29
C ARG A 231 0.72 5.55 -14.16
N LEU A 232 1.98 5.13 -14.09
CA LEU A 232 2.44 3.90 -14.74
C LEU A 232 2.19 2.71 -13.82
N CYS A 233 1.61 1.65 -14.37
CA CYS A 233 1.29 0.44 -13.60
C CYS A 233 1.71 -0.82 -14.36
N TYR A 234 2.18 -1.81 -13.61
CA TYR A 234 2.29 -3.19 -14.09
C TYR A 234 0.89 -3.74 -14.34
N LYS A 235 0.62 -4.22 -15.55
CA LYS A 235 -0.65 -4.86 -15.91
C LYS A 235 -0.50 -6.37 -15.88
N LEU A 236 -1.30 -7.03 -15.04
CA LEU A 236 -1.44 -8.48 -15.04
C LEU A 236 -2.86 -8.86 -15.41
N VAL A 237 -3.03 -9.89 -16.22
CA VAL A 237 -4.35 -10.38 -16.64
C VAL A 237 -4.45 -11.86 -16.29
N ARG A 238 -5.46 -12.19 -15.49
CA ARG A 238 -5.88 -13.56 -15.21
C ARG A 238 -7.05 -13.91 -16.12
N THR A 239 -6.82 -14.75 -17.12
CA THR A 239 -7.84 -15.23 -18.07
C THR A 239 -7.34 -16.43 -18.89
N PRO A 240 -8.19 -17.41 -19.22
CA PRO A 240 -9.55 -17.57 -18.69
C PRO A 240 -9.54 -18.01 -17.22
N TYR A 241 -10.70 -17.95 -16.55
CA TYR A 241 -10.90 -18.69 -15.31
C TYR A 241 -11.29 -20.13 -15.67
N ASP A 242 -10.67 -21.11 -15.02
CA ASP A 242 -10.93 -22.53 -15.25
C ASP A 242 -11.24 -23.25 -13.92
N PRO A 243 -12.52 -23.59 -13.66
CA PRO A 243 -13.73 -23.14 -14.37
C PRO A 243 -14.05 -21.65 -14.10
N PRO A 244 -14.94 -21.02 -14.90
CA PRO A 244 -15.49 -19.71 -14.57
C PRO A 244 -16.14 -19.69 -13.19
N GLU A 245 -16.10 -18.54 -12.51
CA GLU A 245 -16.73 -18.43 -11.18
C GLU A 245 -18.25 -18.45 -11.30
N GLU A 246 -18.92 -19.38 -10.63
CA GLU A 246 -20.34 -19.69 -10.85
C GLU A 246 -21.27 -18.49 -10.60
N LYS A 247 -21.01 -17.69 -9.55
CA LYS A 247 -21.94 -16.66 -9.09
C LYS A 247 -22.12 -15.51 -10.09
N GLU A 248 -21.04 -15.06 -10.71
CA GLU A 248 -21.04 -13.90 -11.62
C GLU A 248 -20.53 -14.23 -13.02
N SER A 249 -20.29 -15.52 -13.31
CA SER A 249 -19.63 -15.97 -14.54
C SER A 249 -18.30 -15.26 -14.80
N LEU A 250 -17.55 -14.93 -13.73
CA LEU A 250 -16.27 -14.23 -13.84
C LEU A 250 -15.28 -15.07 -14.65
N ASN A 251 -14.68 -14.45 -15.66
CA ASN A 251 -13.74 -15.11 -16.56
C ASN A 251 -12.43 -14.33 -16.78
N GLU A 252 -12.44 -13.03 -16.55
CA GLU A 252 -11.25 -12.18 -16.68
C GLU A 252 -11.12 -11.25 -15.49
N LEU A 253 -9.92 -11.23 -14.90
CA LEU A 253 -9.50 -10.23 -13.93
C LEU A 253 -8.23 -9.55 -14.43
N THR A 254 -8.32 -8.25 -14.69
CA THR A 254 -7.14 -7.39 -14.92
C THR A 254 -6.75 -6.72 -13.62
N ILE A 255 -5.47 -6.78 -13.26
CA ILE A 255 -4.85 -6.23 -12.06
C ILE A 255 -3.87 -5.15 -12.49
N PHE A 256 -3.93 -3.98 -11.85
CA PHE A 256 -2.97 -2.90 -12.04
C PHE A 256 -2.22 -2.62 -10.74
N ILE A 257 -0.90 -2.81 -10.77
CA ILE A 257 0.00 -2.49 -9.66
C ILE A 257 0.78 -1.21 -9.98
N ASP A 258 0.65 -0.19 -9.16
CA ASP A 258 1.37 1.08 -9.34
C ASP A 258 2.89 0.90 -9.23
N GLN A 259 3.67 1.51 -10.13
CA GLN A 259 5.13 1.31 -10.14
C GLN A 259 5.86 1.95 -8.95
N GLU A 260 5.33 3.05 -8.39
CA GLU A 260 6.00 3.77 -7.32
C GLU A 260 5.59 3.21 -5.96
N THR A 261 4.29 3.03 -5.73
CA THR A 261 3.77 2.57 -4.44
C THR A 261 3.73 1.06 -4.32
N LEU A 262 3.76 0.32 -5.44
CA LEU A 262 3.60 -1.13 -5.51
C LEU A 262 2.28 -1.61 -4.88
N MET A 263 1.23 -0.80 -5.01
CA MET A 263 -0.11 -1.12 -4.53
C MET A 263 -1.01 -1.54 -5.69
N GLN A 264 -1.97 -2.44 -5.43
CA GLN A 264 -3.04 -2.76 -6.38
C GLN A 264 -4.03 -1.60 -6.48
N VAL A 265 -3.74 -0.66 -7.39
CA VAL A 265 -4.52 0.56 -7.58
C VAL A 265 -5.65 0.40 -8.58
N GLY A 266 -5.73 -0.74 -9.28
CA GLY A 266 -6.78 -0.97 -10.26
C GLY A 266 -7.18 -2.43 -10.37
N SER A 267 -8.46 -2.68 -10.61
CA SER A 267 -9.00 -4.00 -10.94
C SER A 267 -10.16 -3.89 -11.91
N ILE A 268 -10.18 -4.72 -12.95
CA ILE A 268 -11.28 -4.81 -13.92
C ILE A 268 -11.70 -6.27 -14.01
N LEU A 269 -12.99 -6.53 -13.81
CA LEU A 269 -13.60 -7.85 -13.82
C LEU A 269 -14.57 -7.94 -15.00
N LYS A 270 -14.47 -9.00 -15.80
CA LYS A 270 -15.40 -9.28 -16.90
C LYS A 270 -15.92 -10.71 -16.86
N ASP A 271 -17.15 -10.88 -17.33
CA ASP A 271 -17.78 -12.19 -17.44
C ASP A 271 -17.27 -12.99 -18.65
N THR A 272 -17.80 -14.20 -18.84
CA THR A 272 -17.51 -15.10 -19.98
C THR A 272 -17.86 -14.49 -21.34
N GLU A 273 -18.75 -13.49 -21.40
CA GLU A 273 -19.11 -12.76 -22.61
C GLU A 273 -18.26 -11.49 -22.82
N GLY A 274 -17.34 -11.20 -21.91
CA GLY A 274 -16.50 -10.00 -21.93
C GLY A 274 -17.21 -8.72 -21.46
N LYS A 275 -18.39 -8.83 -20.86
CA LYS A 275 -19.11 -7.67 -20.29
C LYS A 275 -18.53 -7.31 -18.93
N LEU A 276 -18.51 -6.02 -18.63
CA LEU A 276 -18.00 -5.49 -17.37
C LEU A 276 -18.88 -5.96 -16.20
N ILE A 277 -18.26 -6.63 -15.24
CA ILE A 277 -18.86 -6.93 -13.93
C ILE A 277 -18.56 -5.79 -12.97
N ALA A 278 -17.28 -5.40 -12.88
CA ALA A 278 -16.84 -4.31 -12.03
C ALA A 278 -15.50 -3.73 -12.47
N GLU A 279 -15.30 -2.44 -12.22
CA GLU A 279 -14.01 -1.79 -12.23
C GLU A 279 -13.83 -0.95 -10.96
N TYR A 280 -12.63 -1.01 -10.40
CA TYR A 280 -12.23 -0.32 -9.19
C TYR A 280 -10.89 0.36 -9.43
N PHE A 281 -10.79 1.66 -9.15
CA PHE A 281 -9.52 2.39 -9.24
C PHE A 281 -9.29 3.27 -8.02
N PHE A 282 -8.04 3.29 -7.56
CA PHE A 282 -7.56 4.08 -6.44
C PHE A 282 -6.68 5.20 -6.98
N ARG A 283 -7.23 6.40 -7.04
CA ARG A 283 -6.58 7.58 -7.63
C ARG A 283 -6.08 8.54 -6.54
N ASP A 284 -4.95 9.19 -6.80
CA ASP A 284 -4.35 10.20 -5.90
C ASP A 284 -4.10 9.64 -4.48
N VAL A 285 -3.51 8.44 -4.39
CA VAL A 285 -3.26 7.76 -3.12
C VAL A 285 -2.20 8.52 -2.32
N GLN A 286 -2.58 9.02 -1.16
CA GLN A 286 -1.68 9.59 -0.17
C GLN A 286 -1.56 8.62 1.01
N VAL A 287 -0.39 7.99 1.16
CA VAL A 287 -0.10 7.01 2.21
C VAL A 287 0.25 7.70 3.53
N ASN A 288 -0.23 7.14 4.64
CA ASN A 288 0.01 7.55 6.02
C ASN A 288 -0.20 9.05 6.31
N PRO A 289 -1.29 9.69 5.83
CA PRO A 289 -1.57 11.07 6.17
C PRO A 289 -1.94 11.18 7.65
N THR A 290 -1.66 12.35 8.24
CA THR A 290 -2.24 12.70 9.53
C THR A 290 -3.73 13.02 9.35
N PHE A 291 -4.58 12.41 10.16
CA PHE A 291 -6.01 12.69 10.18
C PHE A 291 -6.38 13.58 11.36
N ASP A 292 -7.46 14.35 11.19
CA ASP A 292 -8.10 15.06 12.30
C ASP A 292 -8.64 14.05 13.33
N ALA A 293 -8.62 14.39 14.61
CA ALA A 293 -9.11 13.53 15.68
C ALA A 293 -10.58 13.13 15.52
N LYS A 294 -11.38 13.93 14.80
CA LYS A 294 -12.80 13.66 14.53
C LYS A 294 -13.03 12.85 13.27
N GLN A 295 -11.99 12.58 12.47
CA GLN A 295 -12.10 12.01 11.12
C GLN A 295 -12.87 10.69 11.08
N PHE A 296 -12.72 9.86 12.11
CA PHE A 296 -13.39 8.57 12.25
C PHE A 296 -14.42 8.58 13.38
N THR A 297 -15.12 9.70 13.55
CA THR A 297 -16.25 9.81 14.49
C THR A 297 -17.49 10.32 13.77
N ASP A 298 -18.65 10.17 14.40
CA ASP A 298 -19.93 10.71 13.91
C ASP A 298 -19.89 12.22 13.57
N LYS A 299 -18.97 12.98 14.18
CA LYS A 299 -18.72 14.39 13.89
C LYS A 299 -18.17 14.67 12.49
N ALA A 300 -17.64 13.66 11.79
CA ALA A 300 -17.20 13.78 10.40
C ALA A 300 -18.33 13.56 9.37
N LEU A 301 -19.51 13.11 9.82
CA LEU A 301 -20.67 12.80 8.98
C LEU A 301 -21.59 13.99 8.72
#